data_AF-A0A2K6FGC0-F1
#
_entry.id   AF-A0A2K6FGC0-F1
#
_cell.length_a   1.000
_cell.length_b   1.000
_cell.length_c   1.000
_cell.angle_alpha   90.00
_cell.angle_beta   90.00
_cell.angle_gamma   90.00
#
_symmetry.space_group_name_H-M   'P 1'
#
loop_
_entity.id
_entity.type
_entity.pdbx_description
1 polymer ?
#
loop_
_entity_poly.entity_id
_entity_poly.type
_entity_poly.pdbx_seq_one_letter_code
_entity_poly.pdbx_strand_id
1 'polypeptide(L)'
;MAYLCECPLRLEKGFILDGVAVSTVARAYGLTRPKLWSAIPPYNAQQDYHARRYFQSHVVPPVLRKTHQDRCGTGRDGWIVDYYHIFGQGQRYLNRRNWAGAGHSLQQVTGHNHYNADVRPINGFNGRFGYRRNTPALRQRPSVFGEVTQFPLF
;
A
#
# COMPACT_ATOMS: atom_id res chain seq x y z
N MET A 1 18.24 13.17 -17.07
CA MET A 1 17.82 12.20 -16.03
C MET A 1 16.41 12.57 -15.61
N ALA A 2 15.41 11.96 -16.25
CA ALA A 2 14.00 12.25 -15.98
C ALA A 2 13.61 11.58 -14.65
N TYR A 3 13.21 12.37 -13.67
CA TYR A 3 12.55 11.88 -12.48
C TYR A 3 11.18 11.36 -12.92
N LEU A 4 11.08 10.05 -13.16
CA LEU A 4 9.81 9.36 -13.30
C LEU A 4 9.10 9.50 -11.96
N CYS A 5 8.20 10.47 -11.86
CA CYS A 5 7.25 10.55 -10.77
C CYS A 5 6.39 9.29 -10.87
N GLU A 6 6.68 8.30 -10.02
CA GLU A 6 5.83 7.11 -9.94
C GLU A 6 4.41 7.57 -9.58
N CYS A 7 3.44 7.14 -10.37
CA CYS A 7 2.05 7.51 -10.21
C CYS A 7 1.61 7.17 -8.77
N PRO A 8 0.95 8.07 -8.01
CA PRO A 8 0.56 7.83 -6.61
C PRO A 8 -0.20 6.52 -6.43
N LEU A 9 -1.06 6.19 -7.40
CA LEU A 9 -1.82 4.94 -7.48
C LEU A 9 -0.95 3.67 -7.56
N ARG A 10 0.26 3.77 -8.12
CA ARG A 10 1.23 2.67 -8.21
C ARG A 10 1.99 2.50 -6.90
N LEU A 11 2.29 3.61 -6.21
CA LEU A 11 2.84 3.59 -4.86
C LEU A 11 1.84 3.04 -3.84
N GLU A 12 0.56 3.42 -3.96
CA GLU A 12 -0.53 2.88 -3.13
C GLU A 12 -0.77 1.39 -3.38
N LYS A 13 -0.75 0.94 -4.64
CA LYS A 13 -0.85 -0.49 -4.98
C LYS A 13 0.38 -1.31 -4.56
N GLY A 14 1.54 -0.67 -4.44
CA GLY A 14 2.76 -1.26 -3.90
C GLY A 14 2.88 -1.15 -2.38
N PHE A 15 1.99 -0.38 -1.73
CA PHE A 15 2.06 -0.16 -0.29
C PHE A 15 1.55 -1.39 0.46
N ILE A 16 2.45 -1.95 1.26
CA ILE A 16 2.20 -3.08 2.13
C ILE A 16 2.12 -2.57 3.56
N LEU A 17 1.10 -3.01 4.30
CA LEU A 17 1.08 -2.92 5.75
C LEU A 17 1.58 -4.24 6.38
N ASP A 18 2.90 -4.41 6.53
CA ASP A 18 3.50 -5.54 7.25
C ASP A 18 3.43 -5.29 8.76
N GLY A 19 2.22 -5.46 9.30
CA GLY A 19 1.94 -5.21 10.71
C GLY A 19 2.77 -6.05 11.65
N VAL A 20 3.16 -7.28 11.28
CA VAL A 20 3.91 -8.20 12.16
C VAL A 20 5.38 -7.80 12.25
N ALA A 21 6.03 -7.51 11.12
CA ALA A 21 7.41 -7.04 11.15
C ALA A 21 7.50 -5.68 11.86
N VAL A 22 6.60 -4.75 11.49
CA VAL A 22 6.53 -3.43 12.12
C VAL A 22 6.23 -3.55 13.61
N SER A 23 5.29 -4.41 14.04
CA SER A 23 4.99 -4.61 15.47
C SER A 23 6.16 -5.22 16.22
N THR A 24 6.90 -6.15 15.61
CA THR A 24 8.05 -6.79 16.23
C THR A 24 9.17 -5.78 16.47
N VAL A 25 9.48 -4.98 15.46
CA VAL A 25 10.48 -3.90 15.56
C VAL A 25 10.01 -2.83 16.56
N ALA A 26 8.74 -2.40 16.48
CA ALA A 26 8.17 -1.43 17.41
C ALA A 26 8.19 -1.91 18.86
N ARG A 27 7.90 -3.19 19.11
CA ARG A 27 7.97 -3.78 20.45
C ARG A 27 9.39 -3.78 20.99
N ALA A 28 10.39 -4.10 20.17
CA ALA A 28 11.79 -4.04 20.56
C ALA A 28 12.22 -2.61 20.94
N TYR A 29 11.81 -1.62 20.15
CA TYR A 29 12.06 -0.21 20.45
C TYR A 29 11.21 0.35 21.60
N GLY A 30 10.08 -0.27 21.93
CA GLY A 30 9.27 0.05 23.11
C GLY A 30 9.92 -0.36 24.44
N LEU A 31 10.75 -1.40 24.41
CA LEU A 31 11.47 -1.91 25.59
C LEU A 31 12.86 -1.27 25.77
N THR A 32 13.43 -0.70 24.71
CA THR A 32 14.75 -0.09 24.74
C THR A 32 14.67 1.42 25.01
N ARG A 33 15.61 1.93 25.80
CA ARG A 33 15.76 3.36 26.08
C ARG A 33 17.16 3.81 25.64
N PRO A 34 17.31 4.97 24.98
CA PRO A 34 16.26 5.90 24.57
C PRO A 34 15.36 5.35 23.44
N LYS A 35 14.12 5.85 23.35
CA LYS A 35 13.17 5.46 22.29
C LYS A 35 13.52 6.16 20.98
N LEU A 36 14.42 5.57 20.20
CA LEU A 36 14.96 6.17 18.98
C LEU A 36 14.17 5.83 17.71
N TRP A 37 13.21 4.92 17.79
CA TRP A 37 12.41 4.50 16.64
C TRP A 37 10.97 4.22 17.06
N SER A 38 10.04 4.48 16.14
CA SER A 38 8.63 4.14 16.32
C SER A 38 8.03 3.67 14.99
N ALA A 39 6.87 3.02 15.03
CA ALA A 39 6.22 2.53 13.82
C ALA A 39 5.91 3.66 12.83
N ILE A 40 5.66 4.88 13.32
CA ILE A 40 5.37 6.05 12.51
C ILE A 40 6.56 7.01 12.63
N PRO A 41 7.23 7.35 11.51
CA PRO A 41 8.33 8.31 11.54
C PRO A 41 7.83 9.71 11.94
N PRO A 42 8.65 10.50 12.65
CA PRO A 42 8.33 11.90 12.89
C PRO A 42 8.20 12.65 11.56
N TYR A 43 7.20 13.52 11.46
CA TYR A 43 6.98 14.31 10.26
C TYR A 43 8.10 15.36 10.08
N ASN A 44 8.74 15.38 8.92
CA ASN A 44 9.71 16.41 8.52
C ASN A 44 9.15 17.21 7.33
N ALA A 45 8.73 18.44 7.59
CA ALA A 45 8.12 19.32 6.59
C ALA A 45 9.10 19.71 5.46
N GLN A 46 10.42 19.77 5.71
CA GLN A 46 11.39 20.11 4.66
C GLN A 46 11.56 18.98 3.62
N GLN A 47 11.18 17.75 3.98
CA GLN A 47 11.19 16.59 3.09
C GLN A 47 9.84 16.39 2.36
N ASP A 48 8.78 17.09 2.78
CA ASP A 48 7.48 17.00 2.14
C ASP A 48 7.48 17.72 0.78
N TYR A 49 7.09 16.98 -0.26
CA TYR A 49 6.94 17.48 -1.61
C TYR A 49 5.92 18.63 -1.68
N HIS A 50 4.83 18.57 -0.92
CA HIS A 50 3.78 19.58 -0.95
C HIS A 50 4.20 20.87 -0.24
N ALA A 51 5.00 20.77 0.83
CA ALA A 51 5.57 21.92 1.52
C ALA A 51 6.82 22.51 0.83
N ARG A 52 7.38 21.84 -0.19
CA ARG A 52 8.64 22.25 -0.85
C ARG A 52 8.66 23.72 -1.32
N ARG A 53 7.55 24.22 -1.88
CA ARG A 53 7.47 25.62 -2.35
C ARG A 53 7.65 26.64 -1.23
N TYR A 54 7.13 26.36 -0.04
CA TYR A 54 7.28 27.23 1.12
C TYR A 54 8.77 27.34 1.52
N PHE A 55 9.46 26.20 1.61
CA PHE A 55 10.89 26.17 1.98
C PHE A 55 11.82 26.75 0.92
N GLN A 56 11.39 26.80 -0.34
CA GLN A 56 12.12 27.43 -1.44
C GLN A 56 11.85 28.94 -1.58
N SER A 57 10.86 29.48 -0.86
CA SER A 57 10.54 30.92 -0.92
C SER A 57 11.74 31.76 -0.44
N HIS A 58 11.94 32.96 -1.00
CA HIS A 58 13.13 33.77 -0.70
C HIS A 58 13.33 34.09 0.79
N VAL A 59 12.24 34.13 1.56
CA VAL A 59 12.23 34.51 2.98
C VAL A 59 12.66 33.37 3.91
N VAL A 60 12.46 32.11 3.53
CA VAL A 60 12.67 30.95 4.44
C VAL A 60 14.15 30.54 4.55
N PRO A 61 14.96 30.41 3.48
CA PRO A 61 16.36 29.99 3.58
C PRO A 61 17.23 30.84 4.52
N PRO A 62 17.12 32.18 4.57
CA PRO A 62 17.86 32.99 5.54
C PRO A 62 17.51 32.63 6.99
N VAL A 63 16.24 32.34 7.26
CA VAL A 63 15.77 31.91 8.59
C VAL A 63 16.33 30.54 8.94
N LEU A 64 16.27 29.58 8.00
CA LEU A 64 16.81 28.24 8.20
C LEU A 64 18.32 28.25 8.48
N ARG A 65 19.09 29.12 7.80
CA ARG A 65 20.52 29.28 8.08
C ARG A 65 20.78 29.83 9.49
N LYS A 66 19.99 30.80 9.94
CA LYS A 66 20.09 31.37 11.30
C LYS A 66 19.75 30.35 12.37
N THR A 67 18.81 29.44 12.10
CA THR A 67 18.40 28.38 13.05
C THR A 67 19.16 27.07 12.86
N HIS A 68 20.16 27.02 11.97
CA HIS A 68 20.93 25.80 11.64
C HIS A 68 20.06 24.62 11.17
N GLN A 69 19.01 24.92 10.40
CA GLN A 69 18.05 23.95 9.83
C GLN A 69 18.09 23.93 8.30
N ASP A 70 19.16 24.44 7.67
CA ASP A 70 19.32 24.55 6.23
C ASP A 70 19.73 23.22 5.54
N ARG A 71 20.06 22.19 6.32
CA ARG A 71 20.45 20.85 5.84
C ARG A 71 19.29 19.84 5.90
N CYS A 72 18.23 20.08 5.13
CA CYS A 72 16.99 19.27 5.09
C CYS A 72 16.18 19.21 6.40
N GLY A 73 16.57 20.01 7.40
CA GLY A 73 15.91 20.10 8.69
C GLY A 73 15.85 18.79 9.47
N THR A 74 15.23 18.83 10.63
CA THR A 74 14.97 17.64 11.45
C THR A 74 13.49 17.53 11.78
N GLY A 75 12.99 16.31 11.89
CA GLY A 75 11.68 16.04 12.47
C GLY A 75 11.60 16.53 13.92
N ARG A 76 10.37 16.56 14.46
CA ARG A 76 10.07 17.00 15.84
C ARG A 76 10.96 16.33 16.89
N ASP A 77 11.28 15.05 16.71
CA ASP A 77 12.00 14.24 17.68
C ASP A 77 13.53 14.32 17.51
N GLY A 78 14.01 15.18 16.60
CA GLY A 78 15.42 15.49 16.38
C GLY A 78 16.14 14.57 15.38
N TRP A 79 17.32 15.02 14.95
CA TRP A 79 18.10 14.37 13.88
C TRP A 79 18.49 12.91 14.17
N ILE A 80 18.66 12.54 15.45
CA ILE A 80 19.01 11.16 15.83
C ILE A 80 17.84 10.22 15.51
N VAL A 81 16.60 10.64 15.81
CA VAL A 81 15.42 9.82 15.53
C VAL A 81 15.21 9.70 14.02
N ASP A 82 15.38 10.79 13.27
CA ASP A 82 15.35 10.77 11.81
C ASP A 82 16.40 9.80 11.23
N TYR A 83 17.62 9.81 11.77
CA TYR A 83 18.67 8.89 11.37
C TYR A 83 18.25 7.43 11.56
N TYR A 84 17.64 7.08 12.70
CA TYR A 84 17.16 5.72 12.94
C TYR A 84 16.00 5.31 12.01
N HIS A 85 15.16 6.26 11.58
CA HIS A 85 14.09 6.02 10.62
C HIS A 85 14.55 5.96 9.15
N ILE A 86 15.83 6.22 8.87
CA ILE A 86 16.43 6.06 7.53
C ILE A 86 17.45 4.91 7.52
N PHE A 87 18.33 4.88 8.51
CA PHE A 87 19.51 4.02 8.57
C PHE A 87 19.50 3.01 9.73
N GLY A 88 18.55 3.10 10.66
CA GLY A 88 18.45 2.20 11.81
C GLY A 88 18.28 0.74 11.37
N GLN A 89 18.78 -0.20 12.18
CA GLN A 89 18.75 -1.62 11.81
C GLN A 89 17.32 -2.15 11.61
N GLY A 90 16.38 -1.75 12.48
CA GLY A 90 14.96 -2.06 12.31
C GLY A 90 14.40 -1.52 11.00
N GLN A 91 14.71 -0.27 10.66
CA GLN A 91 14.30 0.32 9.39
C GLN A 91 14.92 -0.40 8.18
N ARG A 92 16.22 -0.70 8.21
CA ARG A 92 16.91 -1.41 7.11
C ARG A 92 16.31 -2.78 6.88
N TYR A 93 15.92 -3.47 7.94
CA TYR A 93 15.20 -4.74 7.84
C TYR A 93 13.85 -4.56 7.12
N LEU A 94 13.04 -3.59 7.55
CA LEU A 94 11.75 -3.31 6.91
C LEU A 94 11.92 -2.90 5.44
N ASN A 95 12.88 -2.03 5.12
CA ASN A 95 13.17 -1.61 3.75
C ASN A 95 13.55 -2.79 2.85
N ARG A 96 14.39 -3.72 3.33
CA ARG A 96 14.74 -4.93 2.55
C ARG A 96 13.53 -5.82 2.30
N ARG A 97 12.63 -5.98 3.27
CA ARG A 97 11.38 -6.76 3.09
C ARG A 97 10.48 -6.11 2.06
N ASN A 98 10.32 -4.79 2.14
CA ASN A 98 9.54 -4.01 1.18
C ASN A 98 10.13 -4.14 -0.24
N TRP A 99 11.45 -4.03 -0.39
CA TRP A 99 12.12 -4.21 -1.68
C TRP A 99 12.01 -5.63 -2.23
N ALA A 100 11.95 -6.64 -1.37
CA ALA A 100 11.80 -8.03 -1.77
C ALA A 100 10.35 -8.44 -2.11
N GLY A 101 9.38 -7.51 -2.03
CA GLY A 101 7.96 -7.82 -2.21
C GLY A 101 7.39 -8.76 -1.13
N ALA A 102 8.15 -9.00 -0.05
CA ALA A 102 7.83 -9.96 1.02
C ALA A 102 6.77 -9.44 2.00
N GLY A 103 5.88 -8.60 1.49
CA GLY A 103 4.91 -7.88 2.28
C GLY A 103 3.46 -8.15 1.91
N HIS A 104 3.20 -9.01 0.91
CA HIS A 104 1.85 -9.18 0.42
C HIS A 104 1.15 -10.40 1.02
N SER A 105 -0.04 -10.18 1.58
CA SER A 105 -1.14 -11.12 1.39
C SER A 105 -1.87 -10.71 0.12
N LEU A 106 -1.80 -11.55 -0.92
CA LEU A 106 -2.52 -11.33 -2.18
C LEU A 106 -4.03 -11.12 -1.93
N GLN A 107 -4.57 -11.82 -0.94
CA GLN A 107 -5.96 -11.71 -0.49
C GLN A 107 -6.28 -10.32 0.10
N GLN A 108 -5.38 -9.74 0.89
CA GLN A 108 -5.62 -8.45 1.54
C GLN A 108 -5.52 -7.27 0.57
N VAL A 109 -4.60 -7.33 -0.40
CA VAL A 109 -4.41 -6.27 -1.42
C VAL A 109 -5.51 -6.30 -2.49
N THR A 110 -5.90 -7.50 -2.93
CA THR A 110 -6.90 -7.65 -3.98
C THR A 110 -8.33 -7.56 -3.42
N GLY A 111 -8.50 -7.65 -2.10
CA GLY A 111 -9.77 -7.49 -1.40
C GLY A 111 -10.87 -8.42 -1.95
N HIS A 112 -12.10 -7.91 -2.05
CA HIS A 112 -13.23 -8.65 -2.63
C HIS A 112 -12.98 -9.11 -4.08
N ASN A 113 -12.11 -8.43 -4.83
CA ASN A 113 -11.78 -8.85 -6.19
C ASN A 113 -10.97 -10.15 -6.21
N HIS A 114 -10.27 -10.51 -5.12
CA HIS A 114 -9.54 -11.78 -5.05
C HIS A 114 -10.49 -12.99 -5.15
N TYR A 115 -11.63 -12.91 -4.47
CA TYR A 115 -12.64 -13.97 -4.47
C TYR A 115 -13.18 -14.26 -5.87
N ASN A 116 -13.24 -13.22 -6.72
CA ASN A 116 -13.70 -13.32 -8.10
C ASN A 116 -12.56 -13.44 -9.14
N ALA A 117 -11.30 -13.40 -8.72
CA ALA A 117 -10.15 -13.42 -9.64
C ALA A 117 -9.87 -14.83 -10.17
N ASP A 118 -10.26 -15.87 -9.45
CA ASP A 118 -10.05 -17.28 -9.81
C ASP A 118 -11.34 -18.08 -9.58
N VAL A 119 -12.45 -17.60 -10.17
CA VAL A 119 -13.73 -18.33 -10.14
C VAL A 119 -13.55 -19.61 -10.93
N ARG A 120 -13.32 -20.71 -10.21
CA ARG A 120 -13.28 -22.05 -10.82
C ARG A 120 -14.59 -22.26 -11.58
N PRO A 121 -14.55 -22.82 -12.81
CA PRO A 121 -15.76 -23.16 -13.53
C PRO A 121 -16.62 -24.07 -12.65
N ILE A 122 -17.88 -23.69 -12.47
CA ILE A 122 -18.83 -24.47 -11.66
C ILE A 122 -19.14 -25.76 -12.43
N ASN A 123 -18.43 -26.84 -12.10
CA ASN A 123 -18.70 -28.19 -12.57
C ASN A 123 -19.83 -28.82 -11.72
N GLY A 124 -21.03 -28.24 -11.80
CA GLY A 124 -22.23 -28.81 -11.18
C GLY A 124 -22.99 -29.69 -12.18
N PHE A 125 -23.89 -30.55 -11.67
CA PHE A 125 -24.81 -31.38 -12.49
C PHE A 125 -25.59 -30.55 -13.53
N ASN A 126 -25.86 -29.28 -13.21
CA ASN A 126 -26.61 -28.38 -14.06
C ASN A 126 -25.72 -27.54 -15.02
N GLY A 127 -24.40 -27.76 -15.01
CA GLY A 127 -23.40 -27.10 -15.85
C GLY A 127 -23.31 -25.58 -15.65
N ARG A 128 -22.62 -24.91 -16.58
CA ARG A 128 -22.42 -23.44 -16.62
C ARG A 128 -23.73 -22.62 -16.56
N PHE A 129 -24.86 -23.22 -16.93
CA PHE A 129 -26.19 -22.58 -16.94
C PHE A 129 -27.11 -23.03 -15.80
N GLY A 130 -26.56 -23.61 -14.73
CA GLY A 130 -27.37 -24.26 -13.70
C GLY A 130 -28.42 -23.37 -13.03
N TYR A 131 -28.12 -22.08 -12.86
CA TYR A 131 -29.07 -21.09 -12.35
C TYR A 131 -30.34 -20.96 -13.22
N ARG A 132 -30.20 -21.01 -14.54
CA ARG A 132 -31.33 -20.92 -15.49
C ARG A 132 -32.11 -22.21 -15.58
N ARG A 133 -31.44 -23.36 -15.41
CA ARG A 133 -32.11 -24.66 -15.32
C ARG A 133 -32.97 -24.76 -14.06
N ASN A 134 -32.49 -24.22 -12.94
CA ASN A 134 -33.23 -24.22 -11.67
C ASN A 134 -34.37 -23.20 -11.59
N THR A 135 -34.41 -22.21 -12.48
CA THR A 135 -35.42 -21.14 -12.46
C THR A 135 -36.29 -21.19 -13.72
N PRO A 136 -37.50 -21.80 -13.68
CA PRO A 136 -38.31 -22.06 -14.87
C PRO A 136 -38.61 -20.82 -15.73
N ALA A 137 -38.87 -19.67 -15.11
CA ALA A 137 -39.16 -18.42 -15.81
C ALA A 137 -37.99 -17.92 -16.68
N LEU A 138 -36.75 -18.28 -16.34
CA LEU A 138 -35.54 -17.85 -17.06
C LEU A 138 -35.19 -18.74 -18.26
N ARG A 139 -35.89 -19.88 -18.42
CA ARG A 139 -35.75 -20.78 -19.58
C ARG A 139 -36.41 -20.21 -20.84
N GLN A 140 -37.44 -19.38 -20.66
CA GLN A 140 -38.24 -18.81 -21.75
C GLN A 140 -37.73 -17.43 -22.22
N ARG A 141 -36.67 -16.90 -21.59
CA ARG A 141 -36.12 -15.59 -21.90
C ARG A 141 -34.73 -15.73 -22.53
N PRO A 142 -34.31 -14.85 -23.46
CA PRO A 142 -32.94 -14.86 -23.98
C PRO A 142 -31.91 -14.51 -22.88
N SER A 143 -30.68 -14.97 -23.03
CA SER A 143 -29.58 -14.59 -22.11
C SER A 143 -29.28 -13.11 -22.24
N VAL A 144 -29.21 -12.38 -21.11
CA VAL A 144 -28.66 -11.02 -21.10
C VAL A 144 -27.16 -10.99 -21.44
N PHE A 145 -26.48 -12.14 -21.36
CA PHE A 145 -25.06 -12.30 -21.69
C PHE A 145 -24.83 -12.76 -23.14
N GLY A 146 -25.85 -12.76 -24.01
CA GLY A 146 -25.70 -13.06 -25.44
C GLY A 146 -25.41 -14.52 -25.80
N GLU A 147 -25.30 -15.42 -24.82
CA GLU A 147 -25.08 -16.85 -25.07
C GLU A 147 -26.36 -17.54 -25.56
N VAL A 148 -26.34 -17.99 -26.81
CA VAL A 148 -27.36 -18.85 -27.44
C VAL A 148 -27.00 -20.30 -27.13
N THR A 149 -27.75 -20.95 -26.25
CA THR A 149 -27.56 -22.38 -25.99
C THR A 149 -28.03 -23.18 -27.21
N GLN A 150 -27.14 -23.93 -27.86
CA GLN A 150 -27.46 -24.79 -29.00
C GLN A 150 -28.44 -25.93 -28.68
N PHE A 151 -28.63 -26.23 -27.38
CA PHE A 151 -29.51 -27.30 -26.94
C PHE A 151 -30.86 -26.73 -26.45
N PRO A 152 -31.98 -27.40 -26.78
CA PRO A 152 -33.28 -27.05 -26.22
C PRO A 152 -33.24 -27.15 -24.69
N LEU A 153 -33.85 -26.18 -24.01
CA LEU A 153 -34.08 -26.24 -22.56
C LEU A 153 -35.35 -27.06 -22.29
N PHE A 154 -35.33 -28.33 -22.72
CA PHE A 154 -36.32 -29.35 -22.34
C PHE A 154 -35.60 -30.45 -21.58
#